data_AF-A0A2E1L652-F1
#
_entry.id   AF-A0A2E1L652-F1
#
_cell.length_a   1.000
_cell.length_b   1.000
_cell.length_c   1.000
_cell.angle_alpha   90.00
_cell.angle_beta   90.00
_cell.angle_gamma   90.00
#
_symmetry.space_group_name_H-M   'P 1'
#
loop_
_entity.id
_entity.type
_entity.pdbx_description
1 polymer ?
#
loop_
_entity_poly.entity_id
_entity_poly.type
_entity_poly.pdbx_seq_one_letter_code
_entity_poly.pdbx_strand_id
1 'polypeptide(L)'
;MSSKTTKISIHAGEFDFEAEGGQFEVEERLSQYKQEGFWGAMIERIQETVELSKESTSSNSELDSIPSRGTDFRSLLENYSLDGKPEQVLGAIHFLREIEKLDDCPPRTINSLFEDAKIEPPGNLSLYINRLKERNFIKIPSKYGDKNRYAELTDEGRQHLEEKSASL
;
A
#
# COMPACT_ATOMS: atom_id res chain seq x y z
N MET A 1 17.77 -20.00 -27.57
CA MET A 1 16.90 -20.06 -26.38
C MET A 1 17.28 -18.88 -25.50
N SER A 2 16.36 -17.94 -25.24
CA SER A 2 16.62 -16.86 -24.29
C SER A 2 16.56 -17.48 -22.89
N SER A 3 17.71 -17.59 -22.21
CA SER A 3 17.76 -17.99 -20.82
C SER A 3 17.13 -16.88 -19.98
N LYS A 4 15.94 -17.12 -19.43
CA LYS A 4 15.32 -16.19 -18.48
C LYS A 4 16.24 -16.04 -17.27
N THR A 5 16.79 -14.85 -17.10
CA THR A 5 17.47 -14.45 -15.87
C THR A 5 16.44 -13.88 -14.91
N THR A 6 16.64 -14.18 -13.63
CA THR A 6 15.88 -13.65 -12.49
C THR A 6 16.82 -12.75 -11.73
N LYS A 7 16.30 -11.60 -11.26
CA LYS A 7 17.04 -10.66 -10.42
C LYS A 7 16.19 -10.30 -9.20
N ILE A 8 16.80 -10.31 -8.03
CA ILE A 8 16.23 -9.81 -6.78
C ILE A 8 17.22 -8.80 -6.20
N SER A 9 16.72 -7.61 -5.85
CA SER A 9 17.46 -6.56 -5.17
C SER A 9 16.63 -6.08 -3.97
N ILE A 10 17.23 -6.06 -2.78
CA ILE A 10 16.59 -5.61 -1.53
C ILE A 10 17.53 -4.58 -0.90
N HIS A 11 17.01 -3.39 -0.63
CA HIS A 11 17.76 -2.30 -0.01
C HIS A 11 16.96 -1.80 1.20
N ALA A 12 17.53 -1.91 2.39
CA ALA A 12 16.89 -1.49 3.64
C ALA A 12 17.94 -0.91 4.60
N GLY A 13 18.08 0.42 4.63
CA GLY A 13 19.08 1.08 5.47
C GLY A 13 20.50 0.70 5.07
N GLU A 14 21.25 0.06 5.97
CA GLU A 14 22.60 -0.46 5.72
C GLU A 14 22.61 -1.88 5.12
N PHE A 15 21.44 -2.52 5.00
CA PHE A 15 21.29 -3.85 4.43
C PHE A 15 21.09 -3.76 2.92
N ASP A 16 21.98 -4.44 2.19
CA ASP A 16 21.92 -4.58 0.74
C ASP A 16 22.02 -6.07 0.37
N PHE A 17 21.07 -6.54 -0.44
CA PHE A 17 21.10 -7.86 -1.04
C PHE A 17 20.83 -7.73 -2.54
N GLU A 18 21.70 -8.34 -3.34
CA GLU A 18 21.51 -8.45 -4.79
C GLU A 18 21.84 -9.87 -5.25
N ALA A 19 20.94 -10.46 -6.02
CA ALA A 19 21.14 -11.74 -6.67
C ALA A 19 20.55 -11.72 -8.08
N GLU A 20 21.38 -12.04 -9.07
CA GLU A 20 20.99 -12.19 -10.47
C GLU A 20 21.48 -13.54 -11.00
N GLY A 21 20.65 -14.26 -11.75
CA GLY A 21 20.99 -15.59 -12.26
C GLY A 21 19.79 -16.41 -12.70
N GLY A 22 19.94 -17.74 -12.75
CA GLY A 22 18.80 -18.64 -12.94
C GLY A 22 17.88 -18.65 -11.70
N GLN A 23 16.60 -19.01 -11.87
CA GLN A 23 15.63 -19.04 -10.77
C GLN A 23 16.15 -19.81 -9.53
N PHE A 24 16.71 -21.01 -9.75
CA PHE A 24 17.22 -21.86 -8.67
C PHE A 24 18.43 -21.22 -7.96
N GLU A 25 19.33 -20.58 -8.71
CA GLU A 25 20.51 -19.91 -8.17
C GLU A 25 20.13 -18.69 -7.31
N VAL A 26 19.15 -17.91 -7.77
CA VAL A 26 18.62 -16.77 -7.03
C VAL A 26 17.90 -17.22 -5.77
N GLU A 27 17.11 -18.29 -5.85
CA GLU A 27 16.39 -18.86 -4.71
C GLU A 27 17.34 -19.41 -3.63
N GLU A 28 18.42 -20.09 -4.04
CA GLU A 28 19.46 -20.57 -3.13
C GLU A 28 20.16 -19.42 -2.41
N ARG A 29 20.58 -18.37 -3.14
CA ARG A 29 21.20 -17.17 -2.53
C ARG A 29 20.26 -16.47 -1.54
N LEU A 30 18.99 -16.33 -1.90
CA LEU A 30 17.99 -15.74 -1.00
C LEU A 30 17.77 -16.60 0.25
N SER A 31 17.79 -17.92 0.12
CA SER A 31 17.63 -18.85 1.24
C SER A 31 18.81 -18.77 2.22
N GLN A 32 20.05 -18.71 1.70
CA GLN A 32 21.25 -18.52 2.52
C GLN A 32 21.19 -17.20 3.28
N TYR A 33 20.85 -16.10 2.60
CA TYR A 33 20.69 -14.78 3.22
C TYR A 33 19.66 -14.78 4.37
N LYS A 34 18.58 -15.57 4.24
CA LYS A 34 17.58 -15.76 5.31
C LYS A 34 18.10 -16.59 6.49
N GLN A 35 18.92 -17.61 6.24
CA GLN A 35 19.45 -18.47 7.29
C GLN A 35 20.60 -17.84 8.10
N GLU A 36 21.39 -16.97 7.47
CA GLU A 36 22.52 -16.28 8.11
C GLU A 36 22.09 -15.22 9.15
N GLY A 37 20.80 -15.12 9.48
CA GLY A 37 20.28 -14.21 10.51
C GLY A 37 20.19 -12.74 10.07
N PHE A 38 20.79 -12.38 8.93
CA PHE A 38 20.71 -11.03 8.34
C PHE A 38 19.27 -10.60 8.07
N TRP A 39 18.41 -11.52 7.64
CA TRP A 39 16.99 -11.24 7.45
C TRP A 39 16.28 -10.86 8.75
N GLY A 40 16.57 -11.54 9.85
CA GLY A 40 15.99 -11.23 11.15
C GLY A 40 16.42 -9.85 11.65
N ALA A 41 17.72 -9.58 11.60
CA ALA A 41 18.29 -8.29 12.01
C ALA A 41 17.77 -7.12 11.15
N MET A 42 17.64 -7.32 9.83
CA MET A 42 17.08 -6.32 8.93
C MET A 42 15.62 -5.99 9.30
N ILE A 43 14.78 -7.02 9.54
CA ILE A 43 13.38 -6.82 9.94
C ILE A 43 13.28 -6.12 11.29
N GLU A 44 14.09 -6.52 12.27
CA GLU A 44 14.14 -5.89 13.60
C GLU A 44 14.53 -4.41 13.49
N ARG A 45 15.55 -4.08 12.68
CA ARG A 45 15.97 -2.69 12.43
C ARG A 45 14.88 -1.84 11.77
N ILE A 46 14.14 -2.42 10.82
CA ILE A 46 12.98 -1.76 10.20
C ILE A 46 11.91 -1.52 11.26
N GLN A 47 11.61 -2.51 12.10
CA GLN A 47 10.63 -2.39 13.18
C GLN A 47 11.01 -1.30 14.18
N GLU A 48 12.26 -1.28 14.66
CA GLU A 48 12.78 -0.22 15.53
C GLU A 48 12.63 1.17 14.90
N THR A 49 12.97 1.31 13.62
CA THR A 49 12.87 2.59 12.91
C THR A 49 11.42 3.05 12.81
N VAL A 50 10.49 2.13 12.56
CA VAL A 50 9.05 2.41 12.55
C VAL A 50 8.57 2.80 13.95
N GLU A 51 9.00 2.12 15.01
CA GLU A 51 8.64 2.42 16.39
C GLU A 51 9.15 3.81 16.81
N LEU A 52 10.42 4.13 16.52
CA LEU A 52 11.00 5.45 16.75
C LEU A 52 10.29 6.55 15.94
N SER A 53 9.85 6.25 14.72
CA SER A 53 9.05 7.19 13.91
C SER A 53 7.67 7.43 14.52
N LYS A 54 7.04 6.39 15.07
CA LYS A 54 5.76 6.52 15.80
C LYS A 54 5.93 7.32 17.08
N GLU A 55 7.00 7.08 17.85
CA GLU A 55 7.30 7.83 19.07
C GLU A 55 7.64 9.31 18.78
N SER A 56 8.38 9.62 17.72
CA SER A 56 8.66 11.02 17.34
C SER A 56 7.42 11.75 16.81
N THR A 57 6.49 11.04 16.19
CA THR A 57 5.18 11.55 15.76
C THR A 57 4.25 11.90 16.95
N SER A 58 4.47 11.30 18.13
CA SER A 58 3.70 11.57 19.36
C SER A 58 3.93 12.94 20.01
N SER A 59 4.78 13.79 19.42
CA SER A 59 5.00 15.18 19.88
C SER A 59 4.02 16.20 19.26
N ASN A 60 3.17 15.78 18.31
CA ASN A 60 2.16 16.63 17.67
C ASN A 60 0.76 16.40 18.26
N SER A 61 0.33 17.33 19.13
CA SER A 61 -1.01 17.33 19.77
C SER A 61 -2.22 17.23 18.83
N GLU A 62 -2.05 17.49 17.52
CA GLU A 62 -3.11 17.34 16.52
C GLU A 62 -3.35 15.89 16.08
N LEU A 63 -2.33 15.03 16.16
CA LEU A 63 -2.40 13.60 15.77
C LEU A 63 -3.00 12.75 16.88
N ASP A 64 -2.85 13.13 18.16
CA ASP A 64 -3.47 12.46 19.31
C ASP A 64 -5.02 12.45 19.27
N SER A 65 -5.61 13.34 18.49
CA SER A 65 -7.07 13.40 18.30
C SER A 65 -7.54 12.74 16.99
N ILE A 66 -6.64 12.08 16.26
CA ILE A 66 -6.94 11.25 15.09
C ILE A 66 -7.01 9.79 15.55
N PRO A 67 -8.11 9.06 15.28
CA PRO A 67 -8.16 7.63 15.49
C PRO A 67 -6.96 6.92 14.82
N SER A 68 -6.39 5.88 15.45
CA SER A 68 -5.25 5.12 14.89
C SER A 68 -5.46 4.73 13.43
N ARG A 69 -6.67 4.28 13.09
CA ARG A 69 -7.08 3.94 11.73
C ARG A 69 -6.93 5.11 10.73
N GLY A 70 -7.28 6.30 11.17
CA GLY A 70 -7.12 7.53 10.38
C GLY A 70 -5.66 7.93 10.20
N THR A 71 -4.84 7.76 11.25
CA THR A 71 -3.39 7.97 11.18
C THR A 71 -2.75 6.99 10.19
N ASP A 72 -3.09 5.70 10.27
CA ASP A 72 -2.58 4.67 9.37
C ASP A 72 -2.97 4.96 7.91
N PHE A 73 -4.22 5.39 7.68
CA PHE A 73 -4.65 5.79 6.34
C PHE A 73 -3.95 7.05 5.83
N ARG A 74 -3.74 8.06 6.67
CA ARG A 74 -3.02 9.28 6.29
C ARG A 74 -1.58 8.95 5.89
N SER A 75 -0.87 8.15 6.70
CA SER A 75 0.48 7.69 6.37
C SER A 75 0.52 6.91 5.07
N LEU A 76 -0.51 6.11 4.76
CA LEU A 76 -0.61 5.47 3.45
C LEU A 76 -0.69 6.49 2.32
N LEU A 77 -1.56 7.50 2.42
CA LEU A 77 -1.68 8.50 1.36
C LEU A 77 -0.37 9.28 1.14
N GLU A 78 0.34 9.59 2.22
CA GLU A 78 1.65 10.26 2.19
C GLU A 78 2.72 9.37 1.55
N ASN A 79 2.84 8.11 1.98
CA ASN A 79 3.81 7.14 1.46
C ASN A 79 3.60 6.80 -0.03
N TYR A 80 2.39 7.02 -0.54
CA TYR A 80 2.08 6.81 -1.95
C TYR A 80 1.93 8.13 -2.72
N SER A 81 2.24 9.29 -2.12
CA SER A 81 2.09 10.61 -2.77
C SER A 81 0.73 10.79 -3.49
N LEU A 82 -0.35 10.45 -2.78
CA LEU A 82 -1.73 10.44 -3.31
C LEU A 82 -2.45 11.74 -2.95
N ASP A 83 -2.16 12.80 -3.70
CA ASP A 83 -2.67 14.14 -3.41
C ASP A 83 -4.05 14.41 -4.05
N GLY A 84 -4.34 13.79 -5.19
CA GLY A 84 -5.58 14.01 -5.91
C GLY A 84 -6.75 13.20 -5.36
N LYS A 85 -7.97 13.78 -5.31
CA LYS A 85 -9.18 13.05 -4.90
C LYS A 85 -9.38 11.67 -5.58
N PRO A 86 -9.14 11.48 -6.90
CA PRO A 86 -9.22 10.15 -7.51
C PRO A 86 -8.18 9.17 -6.93
N GLU A 87 -6.95 9.63 -6.71
CA GLU A 87 -5.83 8.84 -6.19
C GLU A 87 -6.07 8.49 -4.71
N GLN A 88 -6.57 9.44 -3.92
CA GLN A 88 -6.98 9.20 -2.54
C GLN A 88 -8.12 8.17 -2.44
N VAL A 89 -9.06 8.17 -3.39
CA VAL A 89 -10.10 7.13 -3.47
C VAL A 89 -9.51 5.77 -3.83
N LEU A 90 -8.51 5.71 -4.73
CA LEU A 90 -7.79 4.46 -5.02
C LEU A 90 -7.05 3.96 -3.77
N GLY A 91 -6.35 4.84 -3.06
CA GLY A 91 -5.69 4.54 -1.79
C GLY A 91 -6.66 4.05 -0.72
N ALA A 92 -7.84 4.65 -0.62
CA ALA A 92 -8.89 4.20 0.30
C ALA A 92 -9.39 2.78 -0.04
N ILE A 93 -9.59 2.46 -1.31
CA ILE A 93 -9.97 1.10 -1.73
C ILE A 93 -8.84 0.12 -1.39
N HIS A 94 -7.59 0.47 -1.66
CA HIS A 94 -6.43 -0.37 -1.31
C HIS A 94 -6.36 -0.63 0.20
N PHE A 95 -6.45 0.42 1.01
CA PHE A 95 -6.43 0.30 2.47
C PHE A 95 -7.54 -0.63 2.98
N LEU A 96 -8.79 -0.41 2.56
CA LEU A 96 -9.92 -1.21 3.03
C LEU A 96 -9.87 -2.66 2.54
N ARG A 97 -9.56 -2.89 1.25
CA ARG A 97 -9.60 -4.22 0.63
C ARG A 97 -8.40 -5.08 1.00
N GLU A 98 -7.22 -4.48 1.12
CA GLU A 98 -5.97 -5.23 1.15
C GLU A 98 -5.24 -5.14 2.47
N ILE A 99 -5.44 -4.06 3.23
CA ILE A 99 -4.88 -3.92 4.57
C ILE A 99 -5.91 -4.37 5.61
N GLU A 100 -7.11 -3.79 5.59
CA GLU A 100 -8.19 -4.17 6.52
C GLU A 100 -8.95 -5.44 6.10
N LYS A 101 -8.72 -5.95 4.89
CA LYS A 101 -9.35 -7.16 4.34
C LYS A 101 -10.89 -7.12 4.36
N LEU A 102 -11.47 -5.93 4.15
CA LEU A 102 -12.93 -5.75 4.10
C LEU A 102 -13.49 -6.13 2.74
N ASP A 103 -14.41 -7.09 2.74
CA ASP A 103 -15.06 -7.57 1.52
C ASP A 103 -16.19 -6.67 1.01
N ASP A 104 -16.68 -5.73 1.82
CA ASP A 104 -17.79 -4.86 1.48
C ASP A 104 -17.51 -3.44 2.00
N CYS A 105 -17.27 -2.51 1.08
CA CYS A 105 -16.84 -1.15 1.35
C CYS A 105 -17.91 -0.15 0.86
N PRO A 106 -19.07 -0.02 1.54
CA PRO A 106 -20.09 0.94 1.13
C PRO A 106 -19.57 2.39 1.21
N PRO A 107 -20.19 3.35 0.50
CA PRO A 107 -19.74 4.74 0.50
C PRO A 107 -19.54 5.36 1.88
N ARG A 108 -20.36 4.96 2.87
CA ARG A 108 -20.21 5.39 4.27
C ARG A 108 -18.89 4.92 4.88
N THR A 109 -18.48 3.68 4.64
CA THR A 109 -17.21 3.14 5.15
C THR A 109 -16.01 3.84 4.54
N ILE A 110 -16.07 4.15 3.24
CA ILE A 110 -15.03 4.95 2.58
C ILE A 110 -15.00 6.36 3.19
N ASN A 111 -16.12 7.05 3.27
CA ASN A 111 -16.16 8.41 3.85
C ASN A 111 -15.70 8.45 5.31
N SER A 112 -16.08 7.46 6.13
CA SER A 112 -15.61 7.40 7.52
C SER A 112 -14.09 7.28 7.61
N LEU A 113 -13.43 6.66 6.63
CA LEU A 113 -11.96 6.58 6.61
C LEU A 113 -11.32 7.95 6.41
N PHE A 114 -11.90 8.80 5.54
CA PHE A 114 -11.47 10.18 5.36
C PHE A 114 -11.74 11.04 6.62
N GLU A 115 -12.91 10.85 7.24
CA GLU A 115 -13.27 11.52 8.50
C GLU A 115 -12.33 11.12 9.63
N ASP A 116 -12.06 9.82 9.80
CA ASP A 116 -11.09 9.28 10.75
C ASP A 116 -9.71 9.92 10.54
N ALA A 117 -9.28 10.08 9.28
CA ALA A 117 -8.00 10.72 8.95
C ALA A 117 -8.02 12.25 9.03
N LYS A 118 -9.16 12.89 9.34
CA LYS A 118 -9.35 14.35 9.26
C LYS A 118 -8.92 14.92 7.90
N ILE A 119 -9.24 14.22 6.83
CA ILE A 119 -9.05 14.66 5.44
C ILE A 119 -10.44 14.95 4.88
N GLU A 120 -10.56 16.01 4.08
CA GLU A 120 -11.83 16.32 3.43
C GLU A 120 -12.26 15.13 2.55
N PRO A 121 -13.47 14.58 2.74
CA PRO A 121 -13.96 13.50 1.91
C PRO A 121 -14.01 13.88 0.42
N PRO A 122 -14.02 12.91 -0.50
CA PRO A 122 -14.04 13.18 -1.94
C PRO A 122 -15.36 13.77 -2.43
N GLY A 123 -16.43 13.78 -1.62
CA GLY A 123 -17.75 14.23 -2.05
C GLY A 123 -18.41 13.21 -2.99
N ASN A 124 -18.25 13.38 -4.31
CA ASN A 124 -18.87 12.48 -5.29
C ASN A 124 -18.03 11.19 -5.50
N LEU A 125 -18.11 10.26 -4.56
CA LEU A 125 -17.41 8.98 -4.61
C LEU A 125 -17.67 8.20 -5.92
N SER A 126 -18.91 8.15 -6.38
CA SER A 126 -19.27 7.40 -7.59
C SER A 126 -18.57 7.92 -8.83
N LEU A 127 -18.37 9.25 -8.95
CA LEU A 127 -17.60 9.85 -10.03
C LEU A 127 -16.15 9.36 -10.02
N TYR A 128 -15.49 9.37 -8.85
CA TYR A 128 -14.09 8.95 -8.74
C TYR A 128 -13.92 7.45 -8.98
N ILE A 129 -14.82 6.62 -8.44
CA ILE A 129 -14.83 5.18 -8.70
C ILE A 129 -15.01 4.91 -10.19
N ASN A 130 -15.92 5.61 -10.87
CA ASN A 130 -16.07 5.45 -12.32
C ASN A 130 -14.81 5.85 -13.10
N ARG A 131 -14.16 6.96 -12.74
CA ARG A 131 -12.88 7.37 -13.36
C ARG A 131 -11.78 6.34 -13.15
N LEU A 132 -11.72 5.70 -11.97
CA LEU A 132 -10.76 4.63 -11.70
C LEU A 132 -11.08 3.36 -12.51
N LYS A 133 -12.37 3.03 -12.69
CA LYS A 133 -12.81 1.95 -13.58
C LYS A 133 -12.41 2.23 -15.04
N GLU A 134 -12.63 3.45 -15.53
CA GLU A 134 -12.25 3.87 -16.89
C GLU A 134 -10.75 3.74 -17.17
N ARG A 135 -9.92 3.92 -16.13
CA ARG A 135 -8.46 3.73 -16.20
C ARG A 135 -8.02 2.29 -15.96
N ASN A 136 -8.95 1.37 -15.77
CA ASN A 136 -8.68 -0.02 -15.40
C ASN A 136 -7.83 -0.15 -14.13
N PHE A 137 -7.96 0.76 -13.16
CA PHE A 137 -7.26 0.67 -11.86
C PHE A 137 -8.06 -0.11 -10.82
N ILE A 138 -9.38 -0.17 -11.02
CA ILE A 138 -10.27 -0.99 -10.20
C ILE A 138 -11.26 -1.73 -11.08
N LYS A 139 -11.75 -2.84 -10.57
CA LYS A 139 -12.83 -3.64 -11.17
C LYS A 139 -13.87 -3.98 -10.11
N ILE A 140 -15.09 -4.28 -10.56
CA ILE A 140 -16.12 -4.86 -9.70
C ILE A 140 -16.29 -6.31 -10.15
N PRO A 141 -16.07 -7.31 -9.28
CA PRO A 141 -16.27 -8.70 -9.64
C PRO A 141 -17.70 -8.95 -10.13
N SER A 142 -17.84 -9.69 -11.23
CA SER A 142 -19.12 -9.91 -11.93
C SER A 142 -20.23 -10.46 -11.02
N LYS A 143 -19.89 -11.27 -10.02
CA LYS A 143 -20.80 -11.79 -8.99
C LYS A 143 -21.56 -10.70 -8.21
N TYR A 144 -21.04 -9.48 -8.19
CA TYR A 144 -21.62 -8.35 -7.46
C TYR A 144 -22.36 -7.33 -8.36
N GLY A 145 -22.41 -7.57 -9.68
CA GLY A 145 -22.99 -6.65 -10.64
C GLY A 145 -22.18 -5.35 -10.75
N ASP A 146 -22.85 -4.20 -10.81
CA ASP A 146 -22.20 -2.87 -10.92
C ASP A 146 -22.16 -2.11 -9.58
N LYS A 147 -22.10 -2.85 -8.47
CA LYS A 147 -22.13 -2.25 -7.13
C LYS A 147 -20.73 -1.81 -6.71
N ASN A 148 -20.48 -0.49 -6.77
CA ASN A 148 -19.21 0.16 -6.39
C ASN A 148 -18.66 -0.24 -5.00
N ARG A 149 -19.51 -0.68 -4.07
CA ARG A 149 -19.10 -1.15 -2.73
C ARG A 149 -18.20 -2.39 -2.73
N TYR A 150 -18.12 -3.10 -3.86
CA TYR A 150 -17.28 -4.28 -4.06
C TYR A 150 -16.13 -4.01 -5.04
N ALA A 151 -15.74 -2.75 -5.21
CA ALA A 151 -14.59 -2.42 -6.03
C ALA A 151 -13.29 -3.02 -5.44
N GLU A 152 -12.48 -3.60 -6.31
CA GLU A 152 -11.19 -4.21 -6.00
C GLU A 152 -10.12 -3.65 -6.93
N LEU A 153 -8.87 -3.58 -6.48
CA LEU A 153 -7.76 -3.19 -7.35
C LEU A 153 -7.54 -4.23 -8.44
N THR A 154 -7.22 -3.73 -9.63
CA THR A 154 -6.62 -4.52 -10.69
C THR A 154 -5.10 -4.58 -10.51
N ASP A 155 -4.42 -5.36 -11.35
CA ASP A 155 -2.96 -5.41 -11.36
C ASP A 155 -2.38 -4.05 -11.78
N GLU A 156 -3.03 -3.37 -12.74
CA GLU A 156 -2.64 -2.02 -13.17
C GLU A 156 -2.83 -0.98 -12.07
N GLY A 157 -3.89 -1.11 -11.25
CA GLY A 157 -4.10 -0.23 -10.10
C GLY A 157 -3.04 -0.40 -9.03
N ARG A 158 -2.61 -1.65 -8.76
CA ARG A 158 -1.51 -1.95 -7.84
C ARG A 158 -0.18 -1.40 -8.37
N GLN A 159 0.12 -1.66 -9.63
CA GLN A 159 1.35 -1.16 -10.27
C GLN A 159 1.41 0.38 -10.20
N HIS A 160 0.28 1.06 -10.47
CA HIS A 160 0.23 2.52 -10.37
C HIS A 160 0.55 3.03 -8.95
N LEU A 161 0.05 2.34 -7.92
CA LEU A 161 0.39 2.65 -6.53
C LEU A 161 1.89 2.36 -6.24
N GLU A 162 2.43 1.25 -6.71
CA GLU A 162 3.86 0.93 -6.55
C GLU A 162 4.76 2.01 -7.17
N GLU A 163 4.48 2.43 -8.41
CA GLU A 163 5.22 3.50 -9.11
C GLU A 163 5.19 4.83 -8.34
N LYS A 164 4.04 5.12 -7.74
CA LYS A 164 3.83 6.30 -6.89
C LYS A 164 4.63 6.25 -5.59
N SER A 165 4.70 5.08 -4.94
CA SER A 165 5.50 4.88 -3.73
C SER A 165 7.00 4.94 -3.98
N ALA A 166 7.46 4.51 -5.16
CA ALA A 166 8.87 4.52 -5.55
C ALA A 166 9.39 5.91 -5.99
N SER A 167 8.50 6.91 -6.08
CA SER A 167 8.84 8.28 -6.49
C SER A 167 9.15 9.21 -5.29
N LEU A 168 9.16 8.68 -4.07
CA LEU A 168 9.63 9.33 -2.83
C LEU A 168 11.15 9.22 -2.69
#